data_AF-A0A2M6ZJX8-F1
#
_entry.id   AF-A0A2M6ZJX8-F1
#
_cell.length_a   1.000
_cell.length_b   1.000
_cell.length_c   1.000
_cell.angle_alpha   90.00
_cell.angle_beta   90.00
_cell.angle_gamma   90.00
#
_symmetry.space_group_name_H-M   'P 1'
#
loop_
_entity.id
_entity.type
_entity.pdbx_description
1 polymer ?
#
loop_
_entity_poly.entity_id
_entity_poly.type
_entity_poly.pdbx_seq_one_letter_code
_entity_poly.pdbx_strand_id
1 'polypeptide(L)' 'SRHLRYLYHLGWVIDRREGVWMNYRLSVAPGSPEDKQLKLLAEILSSRPEAQALKDRLAHWLAAKGRSKDGAAACQCS' A
#
# COMPACT_ATOMS: atom_id res chain seq x y z
N SER A 1 -6.35 -7.21 9.60
CA SER A 1 -7.28 -6.08 9.82
C SER A 1 -8.65 -6.41 9.23
N ARG A 2 -9.75 -6.06 9.91
CA ARG A 2 -11.13 -6.30 9.45
C ARG A 2 -11.45 -5.61 8.12
N HIS A 3 -10.94 -4.39 7.91
CA HIS A 3 -11.17 -3.64 6.67
C HIS A 3 -10.58 -4.33 5.44
N LEU A 4 -9.38 -4.89 5.54
CA LEU A 4 -8.76 -5.62 4.42
C LEU A 4 -9.54 -6.89 4.07
N ARG A 5 -10.10 -7.58 5.07
CA ARG A 5 -10.98 -8.73 4.82
C ARG A 5 -12.25 -8.33 4.11
N TYR A 6 -12.85 -7.20 4.46
CA TYR A 6 -14.01 -6.68 3.75
C TYR A 6 -13.68 -6.36 2.28
N LEU A 7 -12.59 -5.64 2.03
CA LEU A 7 -12.13 -5.33 0.67
C LEU A 7 -11.83 -6.59 -0.15
N TYR A 8 -11.27 -7.63 0.48
CA TYR A 8 -11.03 -8.92 -0.17
C TYR A 8 -12.33 -9.58 -0.61
N HIS A 9 -13.34 -9.62 0.26
CA HIS A 9 -14.64 -10.20 -0.07
C HIS A 9 -15.39 -9.43 -1.16
N LEU A 10 -15.10 -8.13 -1.32
CA LEU A 10 -15.61 -7.32 -2.42
C LEU A 10 -14.77 -7.42 -3.71
N GLY A 11 -13.67 -8.19 -3.71
CA GLY A 11 -12.77 -8.33 -4.86
C GLY A 11 -11.82 -7.15 -5.10
N TRP A 12 -11.78 -6.16 -4.21
CA TRP A 12 -10.92 -4.98 -4.35
C TRP A 12 -9.44 -5.25 -4.07
N VAL A 13 -9.16 -6.30 -3.29
CA VAL A 13 -7.81 -6.75 -3.00
C VAL A 13 -7.71 -8.26 -3.14
N ILE A 14 -6.53 -8.72 -3.53
CA ILE A 14 -6.12 -10.11 -3.43
C ILE A 14 -5.21 -10.28 -2.21
N ASP A 15 -5.23 -11.47 -1.62
CA ASP A 15 -4.35 -11.81 -0.51
C ASP A 15 -3.33 -12.90 -0.89
N ARG A 16 -2.17 -12.86 -0.22
CA ARG A 16 -1.12 -13.87 -0.33
C ARG A 16 -0.56 -14.16 1.06
N ARG A 17 -0.63 -15.41 1.48
CA ARG A 17 -0.05 -15.86 2.75
C ARG A 17 1.43 -16.20 2.58
N GLU A 18 2.28 -15.64 3.43
CA GLU A 18 3.71 -15.91 3.49
C GLU A 18 4.10 -16.17 4.95
N GLY A 19 4.13 -17.46 5.32
CA GLY A 19 4.33 -17.88 6.71
C GLY A 19 3.20 -17.36 7.61
N VAL A 20 3.55 -16.55 8.62
CA VAL A 20 2.60 -15.92 9.54
C VAL A 20 1.99 -14.62 8.99
N TRP A 21 2.52 -14.10 7.89
CA TRP A 21 2.10 -12.83 7.31
C TRP A 21 1.03 -13.01 6.24
N MET A 22 0.10 -12.07 6.18
CA MET A 22 -0.87 -11.95 5.09
C MET A 22 -0.63 -10.64 4.35
N ASN A 23 -0.20 -10.76 3.09
CA ASN A 23 0.04 -9.64 2.20
C ASN A 23 -1.21 -9.37 1.37
N TYR A 24 -1.58 -8.10 1.22
CA TYR A 24 -2.71 -7.69 0.40
C TYR A 24 -2.23 -6.78 -0.74
N ARG A 25 -2.79 -6.96 -1.92
CA ARG A 25 -2.54 -6.08 -3.09
C ARG A 25 -3.86 -5.68 -3.72
N LEU A 26 -3.92 -4.46 -4.24
CA LEU A 26 -5.09 -4.02 -5.02
C LEU A 26 -5.31 -4.95 -6.21
N SER A 27 -6.56 -5.37 -6.38
CA SER A 27 -7.02 -6.23 -7.46
C SER A 27 -7.97 -5.45 -8.35
N VAL A 28 -7.43 -4.43 -9.01
CA VAL A 28 -8.22 -3.53 -9.85
C VAL A 28 -7.69 -3.60 -11.28
N ALA A 29 -8.53 -4.09 -12.19
CA ALA A 29 -8.18 -4.20 -13.60
C ALA A 29 -8.16 -2.80 -14.25
N PRO A 30 -7.16 -2.46 -15.08
CA PRO A 30 -7.16 -1.20 -15.82
C PRO A 30 -8.44 -1.03 -16.66
N GLY A 31 -9.05 0.15 -16.59
CA GLY A 31 -10.29 0.46 -17.33
C GLY A 31 -11.59 -0.05 -16.70
N SER A 32 -11.51 -0.85 -15.63
CA SER A 32 -12.67 -1.28 -14.84
C SER A 32 -13.39 -0.08 -14.18
N PRO A 33 -14.66 -0.25 -13.76
CA PRO A 33 -15.35 0.75 -12.95
C PRO A 33 -14.58 1.14 -11.68
N GLU A 34 -13.94 0.17 -11.02
CA GLU A 34 -13.14 0.37 -9.81
C GLU A 34 -11.90 1.23 -10.09
N ASP A 35 -11.22 1.01 -11.24
CA ASP A 35 -10.10 1.85 -11.69
C ASP A 35 -10.54 3.29 -11.92
N LYS A 36 -11.71 3.49 -12.54
CA LYS A 36 -12.28 4.83 -12.75
C LYS A 36 -12.62 5.51 -11.43
N GLN A 37 -13.21 4.77 -10.48
CA GLN A 37 -13.51 5.29 -9.14
C GLN A 37 -12.24 5.70 -8.40
N LEU A 38 -11.17 4.89 -8.45
CA LEU A 38 -9.90 5.23 -7.84
C LEU A 38 -9.26 6.48 -8.46
N LYS A 39 -9.33 6.62 -9.78
CA LYS A 39 -8.84 7.83 -10.49
C LYS A 39 -9.60 9.08 -10.07
N LEU A 40 -10.93 9.00 -10.01
CA LEU A 40 -11.78 10.11 -9.56
C LEU A 40 -11.47 10.50 -8.11
N LEU A 41 -11.32 9.52 -7.21
CA LEU A 41 -10.93 9.79 -5.83
C LEU A 41 -9.55 10.44 -5.74
N ALA A 42 -8.59 9.97 -6.54
CA ALA A 42 -7.26 10.56 -6.59
C ALA A 42 -7.30 12.03 -7.04
N GLU A 43 -8.12 12.34 -8.04
CA GLU A 43 -8.33 13.71 -8.53
C GLU A 43 -8.95 14.60 -7.44
N ILE A 44 -10.06 14.17 -6.83
CA ILE A 44 -10.75 14.93 -5.78
C ILE A 44 -9.85 15.18 -4.57
N LEU A 45 -9.03 14.20 -4.19
CA LEU A 45 -8.15 14.33 -3.05
C LEU A 45 -6.88 15.12 -3.37
N SER A 46 -6.47 15.20 -4.64
CA SER A 46 -5.23 15.87 -5.03
C SER A 46 -5.21 17.37 -4.72
N SER A 47 -6.39 18.01 -4.73
CA SER A 47 -6.55 19.43 -4.40
C SER A 47 -6.49 19.72 -2.90
N ARG A 48 -6.52 18.68 -2.04
CA ARG A 48 -6.57 18.85 -0.59
C ARG A 48 -5.15 18.96 -0.01
N PRO A 49 -4.85 20.01 0.77
CA PRO A 49 -3.53 20.17 1.37
C PRO A 49 -3.18 19.02 2.32
N GLU A 50 -4.17 18.43 2.99
CA GLU A 50 -3.98 17.27 3.86
C GLU A 50 -3.51 16.04 3.10
N ALA A 51 -4.01 15.84 1.87
CA ALA A 51 -3.59 14.71 1.03
C ALA A 51 -2.13 14.87 0.59
N GLN A 52 -1.69 16.10 0.29
CA GLN A 52 -0.29 16.38 -0.01
C GLN A 52 0.60 16.14 1.20
N ALA A 53 0.22 16.66 2.38
CA ALA A 53 0.97 16.45 3.62
C ALA A 53 1.11 14.95 3.97
N LEU A 54 0.07 14.15 3.73
CA LEU A 54 0.13 12.69 3.91
C LEU A 54 1.08 12.01 2.93
N LYS A 55 1.06 12.42 1.64
CA LYS A 55 2.00 11.90 0.63
C LYS A 55 3.44 12.22 1.00
N ASP A 56 3.71 13.44 1.46
CA ASP A 56 5.06 13.87 1.86
C ASP A 56 5.55 13.04 3.05
N ARG A 57 4.72 12.85 4.08
CA ARG A 57 5.04 12.00 5.23
C ARG A 57 5.32 10.56 4.82
N LEU A 58 4.52 10.00 3.92
CA LEU A 58 4.72 8.66 3.38
C LEU A 58 6.05 8.56 2.63
N ALA A 59 6.36 9.52 1.76
CA ALA A 59 7.61 9.56 1.01
C ALA A 59 8.83 9.62 1.95
N HIS A 60 8.79 10.47 2.97
CA HIS A 60 9.84 10.56 3.99
C HIS A 60 10.03 9.23 4.73
N TRP A 61 8.94 8.60 5.16
CA TRP A 61 9.00 7.31 5.85
C TRP A 61 9.54 6.19 4.95
N LEU A 62 9.13 6.15 3.67
CA LEU A 62 9.64 5.17 2.70
C LEU A 62 11.15 5.37 2.45
N ALA A 63 11.60 6.62 2.31
CA ALA A 63 13.02 6.94 2.14
C ALA A 63 13.86 6.59 3.40
N ALA A 64 13.30 6.73 4.59
CA ALA A 64 13.94 6.31 5.84
C ALA A 64 13.98 4.77 5.97
N LYS A 65 12.87 4.10 5.65
CA LYS A 65 12.76 2.64 5.70
C LYS A 65 13.65 1.94 4.66
N GLY A 66 13.78 2.52 3.47
CA GLY A 66 14.69 2.04 2.42
C GLY A 66 16.14 2.04 2.89
N ARG A 67 16.58 3.12 3.54
CA ARG A 67 17.91 3.24 4.15
C ARG A 67 18.16 2.23 5.29
N SER A 68 17.11 1.80 5.99
CA SER A 68 17.23 0.77 7.02
C SER A 68 17.42 -0.66 6.48
N LYS A 69 17.17 -0.90 5.18
CA LYS A 69 17.36 -2.24 4.56
C LYS A 69 18.80 -2.52 4.14
N ASP A 70 19.65 -1.50 4.01
CA ASP A 70 21.08 -1.67 3.73
C ASP A 70 21.89 -2.11 4.98
N GLY A 71 21.24 -2.21 6.14
CA GLY A 71 21.79 -2.77 7.39
C GLY A 71 21.45 -4.24 7.63
N ALA A 72 20.94 -4.97 6.62
CA ALA A 72 20.69 -6.41 6.72
C ALA A 72 21.81 -7.23 6.05
N ALA A 73 23.07 -6.93 6.37
CA ALA A 73 24.19 -7.82 6.11
C ALA A 73 24.85 -8.19 7.45
N ALA A 74 25.06 -9.50 7.64
CA ALA A 74 25.76 -10.17 8.73
C ALA A 74 25.00 -10.37 10.05
N CYS A 75 24.00 -11.25 10.05
CA CYS A 75 23.96 -12.27 11.11
C CYS A 75 25.01 -13.33 10.76
N GLN A 76 26.24 -13.15 11.23
CA GLN A 76 27.23 -14.23 11.28
C GLN A 76 26.93 -15.06 12.54
N CYS A 77 26.43 -16.27 12.32
CA CYS A 77 26.52 -17.34 13.32
C CYS A 77 27.84 -18.06 13.08
N SER A 78 28.76 -18.00 14.05
CA SER A 78 29.76 -19.02 14.37
C SER A 78 30.20 -18.80 15.82
#